data_AF-A0A248UH55-F1
#
_entry.id   AF-A0A248UH55-F1
#
_cell.length_a   1.000
_cell.length_b   1.000
_cell.length_c   1.000
_cell.angle_alpha   90.00
_cell.angle_beta   90.00
_cell.angle_gamma   90.00
#
_symmetry.space_group_name_H-M   'P 1'
#
loop_
_entity.id
_entity.type
_entity.pdbx_description
1 polymer ?
#
loop_
_entity_poly.entity_id
_entity_poly.type
_entity_poly.pdbx_seq_one_letter_code
_entity_poly.pdbx_strand_id
1 'polypeptide(L)'
;MLPVYEIDCVGVSSPKELWQRYLDTVLVLDPESFGYTLDSFWDGVQWGGPGWPGECELVFKNVEALSKLKTLGGKPFLEAFRQLVADTDRLKIRLE
;
A
#
# COMPACT_ATOMS: atom_id res chain seq x y z
N MET A 1 1.94 9.64 20.04
CA MET A 1 2.72 9.58 18.78
C MET A 1 2.20 8.36 18.04
N LEU A 2 1.75 8.50 16.79
CA LEU A 2 1.25 7.35 16.04
C LEU A 2 2.42 6.44 15.63
N PRO A 3 2.22 5.11 15.54
CA PRO A 3 3.21 4.21 14.95
C PRO A 3 3.55 4.62 13.53
N VAL A 4 4.80 4.42 13.13
CA VAL A 4 5.27 4.62 11.76
C VAL A 4 5.76 3.29 11.23
N TYR A 5 5.23 2.86 10.09
CA TYR A 5 5.65 1.64 9.41
C TYR A 5 6.35 1.99 8.11
N GLU A 6 7.55 1.44 7.90
CA GLU A 6 8.33 1.64 6.68
C GLU A 6 8.31 0.38 5.82
N ILE A 7 7.80 0.51 4.59
CA ILE A 7 7.72 -0.56 3.61
C ILE A 7 8.74 -0.26 2.50
N ASP A 8 9.84 -1.02 2.45
CA ASP A 8 10.83 -0.88 1.37
C ASP A 8 10.29 -1.49 0.07
N CYS A 9 10.31 -0.74 -1.04
CA CYS A 9 9.88 -1.22 -2.35
C CYS A 9 10.99 -1.90 -3.17
N VAL A 10 12.24 -1.91 -2.70
CA VAL A 10 13.36 -2.53 -3.43
C VAL A 10 13.10 -4.02 -3.67
N GLY A 11 13.35 -4.46 -4.90
CA GLY A 11 13.21 -5.87 -5.30
C GLY A 11 11.77 -6.35 -5.44
N VAL A 12 10.76 -5.48 -5.27
CA VAL A 12 9.37 -5.82 -5.61
C VAL A 12 9.26 -5.96 -7.13
N SER A 13 8.79 -7.13 -7.57
CA SER A 13 8.63 -7.48 -8.99
C SER A 13 7.17 -7.61 -9.41
N SER A 14 6.23 -7.60 -8.47
CA SER A 14 4.78 -7.61 -8.74
C SER A 14 3.98 -6.82 -7.70
N PRO A 15 2.77 -6.32 -8.04
CA PRO A 15 1.89 -5.70 -7.05
C PRO A 15 1.58 -6.62 -5.85
N LYS A 16 1.42 -7.93 -6.09
CA LYS A 16 1.17 -8.90 -5.02
C LYS A 16 2.32 -8.94 -4.01
N GLU A 17 3.57 -8.86 -4.46
CA GLU A 17 4.74 -8.81 -3.57
C GLU A 17 4.79 -7.54 -2.71
N LEU A 18 4.41 -6.39 -3.26
CA LEU A 18 4.30 -5.15 -2.50
C LEU A 18 3.31 -5.31 -1.34
N TRP A 19 2.16 -5.86 -1.66
CA TRP A 19 1.07 -6.08 -0.72
C TRP A 19 1.38 -7.13 0.32
N GLN A 20 2.07 -8.21 -0.05
CA GLN A 20 2.59 -9.15 0.93
C GLN A 20 3.55 -8.46 1.90
N ARG A 21 4.48 -7.63 1.40
CA ARG A 21 5.42 -6.89 2.23
C ARG A 21 4.73 -5.91 3.18
N TYR A 22 3.64 -5.28 2.73
CA TYR A 22 2.77 -4.48 3.59
C TYR A 22 2.18 -5.31 4.73
N LEU A 23 1.59 -6.48 4.45
CA LEU A 23 1.04 -7.37 5.47
C LEU A 23 2.10 -7.95 6.43
N ASP A 24 3.32 -8.17 5.93
CA ASP A 24 4.43 -8.67 6.75
C ASP A 24 4.99 -7.57 7.69
N THR A 25 4.82 -6.30 7.33
CA THR A 25 5.36 -5.14 8.07
C THR A 25 4.36 -4.58 9.07
N VAL A 26 3.08 -4.60 8.73
CA VAL A 26 2.01 -3.91 9.46
C VAL A 26 1.04 -4.91 10.04
N LEU A 27 0.70 -4.74 11.32
CA LEU A 27 -0.36 -5.54 11.93
C LEU A 27 -1.72 -5.01 11.46
N VAL A 28 -2.32 -5.70 10.51
CA VAL A 28 -3.59 -5.29 9.89
C VAL A 28 -4.78 -6.10 10.40
N LEU A 29 -5.98 -5.55 10.19
CA LEU A 29 -7.25 -6.25 10.33
C LEU A 29 -7.45 -7.24 9.18
N ASP A 30 -7.87 -8.47 9.50
CA ASP A 30 -8.32 -9.49 8.53
C ASP A 30 -7.36 -9.69 7.32
N PRO A 31 -6.07 -10.02 7.57
CA PRO A 31 -5.08 -10.22 6.50
C PRO A 31 -5.43 -11.39 5.57
N GLU A 32 -6.15 -12.40 6.05
CA GLU A 32 -6.59 -13.56 5.26
C GLU A 32 -7.58 -13.20 4.16
N SER A 33 -8.39 -12.16 4.35
CA SER A 33 -9.35 -11.67 3.36
C SER A 33 -8.81 -10.52 2.51
N PHE A 34 -7.55 -10.11 2.71
CA PHE A 34 -6.95 -9.04 1.93
C PHE A 34 -6.83 -9.41 0.45
N GLY A 35 -7.27 -8.54 -0.45
CA GLY A 35 -7.39 -8.85 -1.87
C GLY A 35 -6.11 -8.67 -2.71
N TYR A 36 -5.00 -8.18 -2.14
CA TYR A 36 -3.72 -7.97 -2.83
C TYR A 36 -3.85 -7.14 -4.13
N THR A 37 -4.67 -6.09 -4.09
CA THR A 37 -4.79 -5.10 -5.18
C THR A 37 -4.69 -3.69 -4.64
N LEU A 38 -4.47 -2.73 -5.55
CA LEU A 38 -4.53 -1.30 -5.22
C LEU A 38 -5.88 -0.93 -4.59
N ASP A 39 -6.99 -1.45 -5.14
CA ASP A 39 -8.34 -1.20 -4.62
C ASP A 39 -8.54 -1.82 -3.23
N SER A 40 -7.99 -3.02 -2.99
CA SER A 40 -8.06 -3.66 -1.67
C SER A 40 -7.27 -2.87 -0.63
N PHE A 41 -6.09 -2.37 -1.01
CA PHE A 41 -5.31 -1.49 -0.15
C PHE A 41 -6.09 -0.21 0.17
N TRP A 42 -6.70 0.42 -0.85
CA TRP A 42 -7.53 1.61 -0.65
C TRP A 42 -8.72 1.37 0.28
N ASP A 43 -9.44 0.26 0.09
CA ASP A 43 -10.57 -0.12 0.94
C ASP A 43 -10.15 -0.29 2.40
N GLY A 44 -9.00 -0.94 2.61
CA GLY A 44 -8.35 -1.01 3.90
C GLY A 44 -8.13 0.38 4.48
N VAL A 45 -7.28 1.21 3.84
CA VAL A 45 -6.80 2.48 4.42
C VAL A 45 -7.81 3.63 4.44
N GLN A 46 -8.84 3.61 3.58
CA GLN A 46 -9.86 4.66 3.53
C GLN A 46 -11.11 4.26 4.30
N TRP A 47 -11.60 3.03 4.10
CA TRP A 47 -12.89 2.60 4.62
C TRP A 47 -12.79 1.68 5.84
N GLY A 48 -11.60 1.18 6.16
CA GLY A 48 -11.36 0.31 7.31
C GLY A 48 -11.72 -1.14 7.03
N GLY A 49 -11.64 -1.56 5.76
CA GLY A 49 -11.83 -2.95 5.33
C GLY A 49 -10.64 -3.86 5.67
N PRO A 50 -10.61 -5.09 5.11
CA PRO A 50 -9.46 -5.98 5.22
C PRO A 50 -8.16 -5.27 4.81
N GLY A 51 -7.11 -5.47 5.61
CA GLY A 51 -5.86 -4.73 5.46
C GLY A 51 -5.82 -3.38 6.17
N TRP A 52 -6.84 -3.00 6.97
CA TRP A 52 -6.78 -1.79 7.80
C TRP A 52 -5.65 -1.86 8.85
N PRO A 53 -4.71 -0.90 8.88
CA PRO A 53 -3.54 -0.95 9.76
C PRO A 53 -3.77 -0.34 11.16
N GLY A 54 -4.98 0.15 11.46
CA GLY A 54 -5.18 1.04 12.60
C GLY A 54 -4.66 2.46 12.34
N GLU A 55 -4.78 3.31 13.34
CA GLU A 55 -4.25 4.67 13.31
C GLU A 55 -2.71 4.65 13.28
N CYS A 56 -2.12 4.97 12.14
CA CYS A 56 -0.68 4.96 11.93
C CYS A 56 -0.24 5.89 10.77
N GLU A 57 1.07 5.99 10.57
CA GLU A 57 1.67 6.54 9.36
C GLU A 57 2.33 5.41 8.55
N LEU A 58 2.03 5.35 7.26
CA LEU A 58 2.66 4.41 6.33
C LEU A 58 3.67 5.16 5.47
N VAL A 59 4.90 4.64 5.38
CA VAL A 59 5.96 5.21 4.55
C VAL A 59 6.46 4.14 3.60
N PHE A 60 6.15 4.29 2.33
CA PHE A 60 6.71 3.44 1.27
C PHE A 60 8.04 4.05 0.83
N LYS A 61 9.14 3.34 1.03
CA LYS A 61 10.49 3.77 0.67
C LYS A 61 10.90 3.21 -0.69
N ASN A 62 11.77 3.93 -1.39
CA ASN A 62 12.34 3.53 -2.68
C ASN A 62 11.26 3.27 -3.74
N VAL A 63 10.20 4.08 -3.76
CA VAL A 63 8.99 3.83 -4.58
C VAL A 63 9.26 3.80 -6.09
N GLU A 64 10.36 4.40 -6.54
CA GLU A 64 10.81 4.33 -7.94
C GLU A 64 11.10 2.89 -8.41
N ALA A 65 11.36 1.95 -7.49
CA ALA A 65 11.45 0.52 -7.80
C ALA A 65 10.15 -0.03 -8.42
N LEU A 66 9.00 0.59 -8.13
CA LEU A 66 7.69 0.19 -8.64
C LEU A 66 7.37 0.74 -10.04
N SER A 67 8.23 1.59 -10.61
CA SER A 67 8.00 2.29 -11.89
C SER A 67 7.75 1.36 -13.09
N LYS A 68 8.30 0.14 -13.06
CA LYS A 68 8.13 -0.87 -14.11
C LYS A 68 6.85 -1.70 -13.95
N LEU A 69 6.19 -1.62 -12.79
CA LEU A 69 4.98 -2.39 -12.52
C LEU A 69 3.77 -1.79 -13.25
N LYS A 70 2.80 -2.65 -13.53
CA LYS A 70 1.51 -2.27 -14.10
C LYS A 70 0.38 -2.73 -13.22
N THR A 71 -0.72 -2.01 -13.23
CA THR A 71 -1.99 -2.47 -12.66
C THR A 71 -2.56 -3.61 -13.53
N LEU A 72 -3.57 -4.32 -13.03
CA LEU A 72 -4.28 -5.36 -13.80
C LEU A 72 -4.85 -4.81 -15.12
N GLY A 73 -5.28 -3.54 -15.13
CA GLY A 73 -5.74 -2.83 -16.33
C GLY A 73 -4.62 -2.29 -17.24
N GLY A 74 -3.35 -2.63 -16.97
CA GLY A 74 -2.20 -2.25 -17.78
C GLY A 74 -1.69 -0.82 -17.59
N LYS A 75 -2.26 -0.04 -16.68
CA LYS A 75 -1.81 1.33 -16.38
C LYS A 75 -0.50 1.30 -15.56
N PRO A 76 0.36 2.33 -15.64
CA PRO A 76 1.53 2.45 -14.78
C PRO A 76 1.14 2.37 -13.30
N PHE A 77 1.73 1.44 -12.56
CA PHE A 77 1.35 1.19 -11.17
C PHE A 77 1.70 2.36 -10.26
N LEU A 78 2.93 2.89 -10.37
CA LEU A 78 3.41 3.97 -9.51
C LEU A 78 2.54 5.23 -9.60
N GLU A 79 2.10 5.59 -10.80
CA GLU A 79 1.19 6.74 -11.01
C GLU A 79 -0.18 6.49 -10.38
N ALA A 80 -0.74 5.28 -10.54
CA ALA A 80 -1.99 4.92 -9.89
C ALA A 80 -1.86 4.93 -8.35
N PHE A 81 -0.70 4.53 -7.83
CA PHE A 81 -0.44 4.53 -6.39
C PHE A 81 -0.27 5.94 -5.83
N ARG A 82 0.42 6.83 -6.55
CA ARG A 82 0.50 8.27 -6.23
C ARG A 82 -0.88 8.90 -6.15
N GLN A 83 -1.75 8.61 -7.11
CA GLN A 83 -3.12 9.10 -7.12
C GLN A 83 -3.91 8.58 -5.92
N LEU A 84 -3.86 7.28 -5.63
CA LEU A 84 -4.51 6.70 -4.44
C LEU A 84 -4.07 7.38 -3.16
N VAL A 85 -2.75 7.61 -2.99
CA VAL A 85 -2.22 8.29 -1.80
C VAL A 85 -2.75 9.72 -1.69
N ALA A 86 -2.87 10.44 -2.81
CA ALA A 86 -3.48 11.77 -2.82
C ALA A 86 -4.98 11.76 -2.48
N ASP A 87 -5.68 10.69 -2.84
CA ASP A 87 -7.12 10.50 -2.60
C ASP A 87 -7.42 9.88 -1.23
N THR A 88 -6.40 9.49 -0.46
CA THR A 88 -6.55 8.92 0.88
C THR A 88 -6.38 10.00 1.94
N ASP A 89 -7.41 10.25 2.74
CA ASP A 89 -7.40 11.29 3.78
C ASP A 89 -7.48 10.74 5.22
N ARG A 90 -7.87 9.47 5.38
CA ARG A 90 -8.07 8.85 6.68
C ARG A 90 -6.76 8.58 7.44
N LEU A 91 -5.69 8.24 6.73
CA LEU A 91 -4.35 8.10 7.30
C LEU A 91 -3.29 8.72 6.41
N LYS A 92 -2.18 9.07 7.07
CA LYS A 92 -1.03 9.66 6.43
C LYS A 92 -0.22 8.56 5.73
N ILE A 93 -0.14 8.65 4.41
CA ILE A 93 0.70 7.78 3.58
C ILE A 93 1.74 8.66 2.88
N ARG A 94 3.02 8.26 2.95
CA ARG A 94 4.12 8.90 2.22
C ARG A 94 4.75 7.95 1.22
N LEU A 95 5.14 8.50 0.08
CA LEU A 95 5.92 7.83 -0.95
C LEU A 95 7.28 8.53 -1.01
N GLU A 96 8.36 7.80 -0.71
CA GLU A 96 9.74 8.29 -0.62
C GLU A 96 10.70 7.53 -1.55
#